data_AF-A0A7C3AKV4-F1
#
_entry.id   AF-A0A7C3AKV4-F1
#
_cell.length_a   1.000
_cell.length_b   1.000
_cell.length_c   1.000
_cell.angle_alpha   90.00
_cell.angle_beta   90.00
_cell.angle_gamma   90.00
#
_symmetry.space_group_name_H-M   'P 1'
#
loop_
_entity.id
_entity.type
_entity.pdbx_description
1 polymer ?
#
loop_
_entity_poly.entity_id
_entity_poly.type
_entity_poly.pdbx_seq_one_letter_code
_entity_poly.pdbx_strand_id
1 'polypeptide(L)' 'MARRMGCPLQDPFMTLSFLTLTVIPELKLTDRGLLDVTRPGLVPLFID' A
#
# COMPACT_ATOMS: atom_id res chain seq x y z
N MET A 1 2.90 19.55 5.35
CA MET A 1 4.19 18.83 5.25
C MET A 1 4.26 17.97 4.00
N ALA A 2 3.34 17.03 3.76
CA ALA A 2 3.32 16.16 2.58
C ALA A 2 3.42 16.91 1.23
N ARG A 3 2.64 17.99 1.01
CA ARG A 3 2.72 18.82 -0.21
C ARG A 3 4.11 19.42 -0.45
N ARG A 4 4.85 19.79 0.61
CA ARG A 4 6.22 20.31 0.48
C ARG A 4 7.23 19.24 0.04
N MET A 5 6.89 17.96 0.21
CA MET A 5 7.68 16.82 -0.26
C MET A 5 7.25 16.34 -1.66
N GLY A 6 6.43 17.13 -2.38
CA GLY A 6 5.97 16.80 -3.74
C GLY A 6 4.77 15.85 -3.80
N CYS A 7 4.08 15.58 -2.68
CA CYS A 7 2.88 14.76 -2.69
C CYS A 7 1.74 15.48 -3.45
N PRO A 8 1.23 14.90 -4.56
CA PRO A 8 0.20 15.53 -5.39
C PRO A 8 -1.22 15.32 -4.83
N LEU A 9 -1.38 14.44 -3.83
CA LEU A 9 -2.67 14.15 -3.22
C LEU A 9 -3.13 15.34 -2.38
N GLN A 10 -4.41 15.69 -2.52
CA GLN A 10 -5.04 16.77 -1.75
C GLN A 10 -5.07 16.42 -0.25
N ASP A 11 -5.50 15.19 0.07
CA ASP A 11 -5.73 14.69 1.43
C ASP A 11 -5.00 13.36 1.66
N PRO A 12 -3.64 13.33 1.64
CA PRO A 12 -2.86 12.08 1.60
C PRO A 12 -3.13 11.15 2.79
N PHE A 13 -3.38 11.69 3.98
CA PHE A 13 -3.69 10.87 5.16
C PHE A 13 -5.07 10.22 5.08
N MET A 14 -6.05 10.92 4.49
CA MET A 14 -7.39 10.35 4.27
C MET A 14 -7.32 9.24 3.23
N THR A 15 -6.58 9.43 2.13
CA THR A 15 -6.36 8.39 1.12
C THR A 15 -5.71 7.13 1.72
N LEU A 16 -4.72 7.30 2.60
CA LEU A 16 -4.02 6.17 3.25
C LEU A 16 -4.81 5.53 4.40
N SER A 17 -5.88 6.18 4.90
CA SER A 17 -6.65 5.68 6.05
C SER A 17 -7.29 4.31 5.81
N PHE A 18 -7.53 3.97 4.54
CA PHE A 18 -8.12 2.70 4.13
C PHE A 18 -7.10 1.56 4.00
N LEU A 19 -5.78 1.83 4.02
CA LEU A 19 -4.76 0.78 3.91
C LEU A 19 -4.80 -0.25 5.04
N THR A 20 -5.31 0.14 6.20
CA THR A 20 -5.44 -0.74 7.37
C THR A 20 -6.73 -1.56 7.36
N LEU A 21 -7.69 -1.24 6.48
CA LEU A 21 -8.93 -1.98 6.40
C LEU A 21 -8.70 -3.35 5.76
N THR A 22 -9.29 -4.38 6.37
CA THR A 22 -9.17 -5.77 5.93
C THR A 22 -9.97 -6.07 4.66
N VAL A 23 -10.80 -5.13 4.20
CA VAL A 23 -11.66 -5.32 3.03
C VAL A 23 -10.93 -4.96 1.74
N ILE A 24 -10.34 -6.01 1.15
CA ILE A 24 -10.06 -6.21 -0.28
C ILE A 24 -9.41 -5.01 -1.00
N PRO A 25 -8.14 -4.71 -0.72
CA PRO A 25 -7.19 -4.52 -1.80
C PRO A 25 -6.63 -5.90 -2.17
N GLU A 26 -6.55 -6.18 -3.48
CA GLU A 26 -5.91 -7.39 -4.04
C GLU A 26 -4.45 -7.50 -3.60
N LEU A 27 -3.81 -6.36 -3.34
CA LEU A 27 -2.47 -6.23 -2.76
C LEU A 27 -2.55 -5.61 -1.38
N LYS A 28 -2.01 -6.31 -0.37
CA LYS A 28 -2.03 -5.88 1.03
C LYS A 28 -0.62 -5.71 1.56
N LEU A 29 -0.34 -4.55 2.16
CA LEU A 29 0.91 -4.35 2.88
C LEU A 29 0.81 -4.98 4.28
N THR A 30 1.79 -5.82 4.62
CA THR A 30 1.89 -6.51 5.91
C THR A 30 3.27 -6.26 6.52
N ASP A 31 3.45 -6.67 7.78
CA ASP A 31 4.75 -6.70 8.46
C ASP A 31 5.78 -7.59 7.75
N ARG A 32 5.33 -8.56 6.95
CA ARG A 32 6.17 -9.46 6.15
C ARG A 32 6.40 -8.99 4.71
N GLY A 33 5.85 -7.84 4.32
CA GLY A 33 5.96 -7.27 2.98
C GLY A 33 4.63 -7.17 2.23
N LEU A 34 4.70 -7.01 0.91
CA LEU A 34 3.53 -6.89 0.04
C LEU A 34 2.97 -8.28 -0.27
N LEU A 35 1.75 -8.55 0.19
CA LEU A 35 1.03 -9.81 -0.01
C LEU A 35 0.03 -9.65 -1.15
N ASP A 36 0.04 -10.57 -2.11
CA ASP A 36 -1.06 -10.72 -3.06
C ASP A 36 -2.15 -11.59 -2.40
N VAL A 37 -3.39 -11.11 -2.39
CA VAL A 37 -4.55 -11.83 -1.82
C VAL A 37 -5.21 -12.71 -2.87
N THR A 38 -5.00 -12.40 -4.16
CA THR A 38 -5.50 -13.19 -5.30
C THR A 38 -4.59 -14.36 -5.63
N ARG A 39 -3.30 -14.28 -5.28
CA ARG A 39 -2.29 -15.32 -5.46
C ARG A 39 -1.63 -15.63 -4.12
N PRO A 40 -1.41 -16.89 -3.74
CA PRO A 40 -0.74 -17.19 -2.49
C PRO A 40 0.73 -16.75 -2.53
N GLY A 41 1.09 -15.69 -1.79
CA GLY A 41 2.49 -15.36 -1.50
C GLY A 41 2.85 -13.88 -1.47
N LEU A 42 4.07 -13.60 -1.02
CA LEU A 42 4.67 -12.28 -1.06
C LEU A 42 5.08 -11.93 -2.50
N VAL A 43 4.85 -10.68 -2.90
CA VAL A 43 5.23 -10.15 -4.21
C VAL A 43 6.73 -9.80 -4.20
N PRO A 44 7.54 -10.37 -5.12
CA PRO A 44 8.93 -9.94 -5.29
C PRO A 44 9.00 -8.45 -5.68
N LEU A 45 9.81 -7.68 -4.96
CA LEU A 45 9.90 -6.22 -5.15
C LEU A 45 11.03 -5.79 -6.09
N PHE A 46 12.02 -6.66 -6.30
CA PHE A 46 13.23 -6.36 -7.05
C PHE A 46 13.44 -7.40 -8.14
N ILE A 47 14.00 -6.95 -9.25
CA ILE A 47 14.44 -7.79 -10.38
C ILE A 47 15.96 -7.89 -10.25
N ASP A 48 16.51 -9.08 -10.43
CA ASP A 48 17.97 -9.28 -10.51
C ASP A 48 18.56 -8.67 -11.79
#